data_AF-A0A815PCJ3-F1
#
_entry.id   AF-A0A815PCJ3-F1
#
_cell.length_a   1.000
_cell.length_b   1.000
_cell.length_c   1.000
_cell.angle_alpha   90.00
_cell.angle_beta   90.00
_cell.angle_gamma   90.00
#
_symmetry.space_group_name_H-M   'P 1'
#
loop_
_entity.id
_entity.type
_entity.pdbx_description
1 polymer ?
#
loop_
_entity_poly.entity_id
_entity_poly.type
_entity_poly.pdbx_seq_one_letter_code
_entity_poly.pdbx_strand_id
1 'polypeptide(L)'
;DAQDVFLEQAREKVMARKILILQNTIRQWIARRQFLAIRQSVLLIQRYCKSYRDARRFQIMSNGFTRLQTLYHTRMLTLRYSILRSRILNLQRFCRGYLARQNYRRKTKAIVILQSEVRRHIAQKQIRRYRIEEKMYREAEQERYEEEKRLIPTLGVKRAKEEAEKKYQERLKILQREILEQEHLEQQRAKEKRLLMERKIYTDDNDLFNTMFPSTGDERRTPIQRSTTNTTGGMQSTLGNIPQSMDNIERIDKPLPLPYQDEDLKEYTFAKFASTYFQGNATPYFTRKTLKQPLLAIKSERDQLAALAIWITILRFMCDLPDVRTPNVLQKKQSVMTKIHSTLGRKFNKKDLEEAQKLNEAIDNQPPLPPTDNSLSIQTNNSLSSISNKPQSRSVKQKLVNMTLKRKSKLSTDSAITRLKDLDLLSSTQQIKMSGMNPFLEDRPTSNLEKLHFIIGLGIHVAELRDEIYCQICKQLTSNPSSQSIARGWILLSLCVGCFAPSTKLIKYLQNFILNGPSGFPRYCYERLSRTIMNGLRTQPPSWLELQVRKKTHNQ
;
A
#
# COMPACT_ATOMS: atom_id res chain seq x y z
N ASP A 1 71.35 53.96 98.07
CA ASP A 1 70.23 53.17 98.62
C ASP A 1 68.85 53.72 98.24
N ALA A 2 68.28 54.71 98.93
CA ALA A 2 66.92 55.19 98.61
C ALA A 2 66.79 55.83 97.20
N GLN A 3 67.85 56.48 96.73
CA GLN A 3 67.89 57.13 95.42
C GLN A 3 68.00 56.11 94.27
N ASP A 4 68.71 55.00 94.49
CA ASP A 4 68.86 53.92 93.49
C ASP A 4 67.54 53.16 93.29
N VAL A 5 66.82 52.87 94.39
CA VAL A 5 65.50 52.26 94.35
C VAL A 5 64.48 53.14 93.61
N PHE A 6 64.55 54.46 93.79
CA PHE A 6 63.69 55.39 93.04
C PHE A 6 64.00 55.36 91.53
N LEU A 7 65.28 55.32 91.16
CA LEU A 7 65.71 55.24 89.76
C LEU A 7 65.30 53.91 89.11
N GLU A 8 65.39 52.79 89.82
CA GLU A 8 64.89 51.49 89.35
C GLU A 8 63.38 51.48 89.16
N GLN A 9 62.60 51.99 90.11
CA GLN A 9 61.15 52.11 89.96
C GLN A 9 60.76 53.04 88.80
N ALA A 10 61.50 54.13 88.59
CA ALA A 10 61.29 55.02 87.45
C ALA A 10 61.60 54.31 86.12
N ARG A 11 62.69 53.51 86.07
CA ARG A 11 63.05 52.69 84.90
C ARG A 11 61.99 51.64 84.60
N GLU A 12 61.49 50.92 85.60
CA GLU A 12 60.41 49.94 85.43
C GLU A 12 59.12 50.58 84.92
N LYS A 13 58.74 51.74 85.45
CA LYS A 13 57.57 52.49 84.97
C LYS A 13 57.73 52.90 83.50
N VAL A 14 58.93 53.31 83.08
CA VAL A 14 59.22 53.64 81.68
C VAL A 14 59.16 52.38 80.81
N MET A 15 59.76 51.27 81.24
CA MET A 15 59.73 49.99 80.53
C MET A 15 58.30 49.47 80.36
N ALA A 16 57.49 49.47 81.43
CA ALA A 16 56.10 49.06 81.40
C ALA A 16 55.28 49.94 80.43
N ARG A 17 55.47 51.26 80.43
CA ARG A 17 54.83 52.16 79.47
C ARG A 17 55.21 51.82 78.02
N LYS A 18 56.49 51.54 77.75
CA LYS A 18 56.95 51.16 76.40
C LYS A 18 56.38 49.81 75.98
N ILE A 19 56.33 48.83 76.88
CA ILE A 19 55.70 47.52 76.64
C ILE A 19 54.22 47.68 76.31
N LEU A 20 53.48 48.51 77.05
CA LEU A 20 52.05 48.76 76.78
C LEU A 20 51.82 49.44 75.43
N ILE A 21 52.66 50.41 75.06
CA ILE A 21 52.60 51.03 73.72
C ILE A 21 52.83 49.95 72.65
N LEU A 22 53.85 49.12 72.81
CA LEU A 22 54.14 48.03 71.86
C LEU A 22 52.99 47.03 71.76
N GLN A 23 52.44 46.57 72.88
CA GLN A 23 51.28 45.67 72.90
C GLN A 23 50.05 46.28 72.23
N ASN A 24 49.76 47.55 72.47
CA ASN A 24 48.63 48.25 71.83
C ASN A 24 48.83 48.37 70.32
N THR A 25 50.02 48.74 69.85
CA THR A 25 50.32 48.82 68.41
C THR A 25 50.21 47.45 67.73
N ILE A 26 50.69 46.38 68.36
CA ILE A 26 50.59 45.01 67.85
C ILE A 26 49.13 44.57 67.78
N ARG A 27 48.33 44.77 68.83
CA ARG A 27 46.89 44.44 68.83
C ARG A 27 46.15 45.22 67.74
N GLN A 28 46.44 46.51 67.59
CA GLN A 28 45.85 47.35 66.54
C GLN A 28 46.26 46.87 65.13
N TRP A 29 47.51 46.48 64.94
CA TRP A 29 47.99 45.92 63.68
C TRP A 29 47.30 44.58 63.33
N ILE A 30 47.16 43.66 64.29
CA ILE A 30 46.46 42.38 64.11
C ILE A 30 44.99 42.63 63.73
N ALA A 31 44.29 43.49 64.49
CA ALA A 31 42.89 43.81 64.23
C ALA A 31 42.69 44.48 62.86
N ARG A 32 43.57 45.42 62.48
CA ARG A 32 43.53 46.07 61.17
C ARG A 32 43.77 45.07 60.04
N ARG A 33 44.73 44.16 60.19
CA ARG A 33 45.01 43.12 59.20
C ARG A 33 43.81 42.17 59.02
N GLN A 34 43.19 41.72 60.11
CA GLN A 34 41.98 40.89 60.05
C GLN A 34 40.81 41.62 59.37
N PHE A 35 40.57 42.88 59.73
CA PHE A 35 39.53 43.70 59.09
C PHE A 35 39.76 43.87 57.58
N LEU A 36 41.00 44.13 57.15
CA LEU A 36 41.32 44.28 55.73
C LEU A 36 41.12 42.96 54.96
N ALA A 37 41.48 41.82 55.54
CA ALA A 37 41.23 40.51 54.93
C ALA A 37 39.73 40.25 54.75
N ILE A 38 38.92 40.50 55.79
CA ILE A 38 37.46 40.35 55.72
C ILE A 38 36.86 41.31 54.68
N ARG A 39 37.28 42.58 54.68
CA ARG A 39 36.81 43.58 53.71
C ARG A 39 37.12 43.17 52.28
N GLN A 40 38.32 42.67 52.00
CA GLN A 40 38.69 42.18 50.66
C GLN A 40 37.80 41.01 50.23
N SER A 41 37.56 40.03 51.10
CA SER A 41 36.66 38.90 50.84
C SER A 41 35.23 39.36 50.57
N VAL A 42 34.69 40.28 51.36
CA VAL A 42 33.35 40.84 51.18
C VAL A 42 33.24 41.59 49.84
N LEU A 43 34.23 42.41 49.49
CA LEU A 43 34.23 43.13 48.21
C LEU A 43 34.30 42.18 47.02
N LEU A 44 35.06 41.09 47.12
CA LEU A 44 35.11 40.05 46.10
C LEU A 44 33.73 39.42 45.91
N ILE A 45 33.10 38.96 47.00
CA ILE A 45 31.76 38.35 46.95
C ILE A 45 30.74 39.34 46.36
N GLN A 46 30.73 40.59 46.82
CA GLN A 46 29.82 41.62 46.32
C GLN A 46 30.02 41.90 44.83
N ARG A 47 31.26 41.94 44.34
CA ARG A 47 31.56 42.11 42.91
C ARG A 47 30.97 40.97 42.09
N TYR A 48 31.21 39.72 42.49
CA TYR A 48 30.68 38.55 41.79
C TYR A 48 29.15 38.50 41.83
N CYS A 49 28.52 38.76 42.98
CA CYS A 49 27.06 38.76 43.10
C CYS A 49 26.42 39.85 42.23
N LYS A 50 26.98 41.07 42.20
CA LYS A 50 26.50 42.15 41.33
C LYS A 50 26.63 41.78 39.85
N SER A 51 27.81 41.34 39.43
CA SER A 51 28.07 40.92 38.05
C SER A 51 27.15 39.78 37.61
N TYR A 52 26.97 38.76 38.45
CA TYR A 52 26.09 37.63 38.16
C TYR A 52 24.63 38.05 38.03
N ARG A 53 24.15 38.93 38.92
CA ARG A 53 22.78 39.45 38.88
C ARG A 53 22.51 40.21 37.58
N ASP A 54 23.44 41.07 37.16
CA ASP A 54 23.28 41.90 35.97
C ASP A 54 23.39 41.05 34.69
N ALA A 55 24.33 40.12 34.64
CA ALA A 55 24.44 39.15 33.53
C ALA A 55 23.17 38.29 33.40
N ARG A 56 22.62 37.81 34.52
CA ARG A 56 21.38 37.02 34.53
C ARG A 56 20.19 37.85 34.06
N ARG A 57 20.07 39.11 34.47
CA ARG A 57 19.01 40.02 34.01
C ARG A 57 19.11 40.27 32.50
N PHE A 58 20.31 40.54 31.99
CA PHE A 58 20.54 40.73 30.56
C PHE A 58 20.19 39.47 29.76
N GLN A 59 20.61 38.29 30.22
CA GLN A 59 20.32 37.02 29.54
C GLN A 59 18.82 36.73 29.48
N ILE A 60 18.07 36.96 30.58
CA ILE A 60 16.61 36.81 30.59
C ILE A 60 15.96 37.76 29.57
N MET A 61 16.41 39.02 29.53
CA MET A 61 15.90 40.03 28.61
C MET A 61 16.20 39.68 27.15
N SER A 62 17.46 39.35 26.83
CA SER A 62 17.89 38.95 25.48
C SER A 62 17.12 37.74 24.99
N ASN A 63 16.97 36.70 25.83
CA ASN A 63 16.19 35.52 25.49
C ASN A 63 14.71 35.88 25.27
N GLY A 64 14.16 36.81 26.04
CA GLY A 64 12.81 37.34 25.84
C GLY A 64 12.64 38.00 24.47
N PHE A 65 13.59 38.84 24.07
CA PHE A 65 13.58 39.50 22.75
C PHE A 65 13.71 38.52 21.59
N THR A 66 14.63 37.56 21.67
CA THR A 66 14.76 36.51 20.64
C THR A 66 13.48 35.69 20.51
N ARG A 67 12.81 35.39 21.63
CA ARG A 67 11.50 34.70 21.61
C ARG A 67 10.41 35.58 20.99
N LEU A 68 10.41 36.88 21.24
CA LEU A 68 9.45 37.79 20.62
C LEU A 68 9.67 37.92 19.10
N GLN A 69 10.93 38.05 18.67
CA GLN A 69 11.31 38.12 17.26
C GLN A 69 10.90 36.84 16.52
N THR A 70 11.19 35.67 17.09
CA THR A 70 10.78 34.39 16.47
C THR A 70 9.27 34.29 16.35
N LEU A 71 8.50 34.65 17.41
CA LEU A 71 7.03 34.67 17.34
C LEU A 71 6.50 35.62 16.27
N TYR A 72 7.09 36.81 16.12
CA TYR A 72 6.71 37.76 15.08
C TYR A 72 6.95 37.20 13.67
N HIS A 73 8.16 36.67 13.42
CA HIS A 73 8.50 36.06 12.13
C HIS A 73 7.62 34.85 11.81
N THR A 74 7.35 33.97 12.78
CA THR A 74 6.45 32.84 12.60
C THR A 74 5.03 33.29 12.25
N ARG A 75 4.50 34.33 12.92
CA ARG A 75 3.16 34.87 12.60
C ARG A 75 3.10 35.46 11.19
N MET A 76 4.10 36.24 10.79
CA MET A 76 4.18 36.81 9.44
C MET A 76 4.27 35.74 8.35
N LEU A 77 5.13 34.73 8.54
CA LEU A 77 5.26 33.61 7.61
C LEU A 77 3.97 32.80 7.50
N THR A 78 3.32 32.52 8.64
CA THR A 78 2.04 31.77 8.67
C THR A 78 0.95 32.53 7.93
N LEU A 79 0.86 33.85 8.12
CA LEU A 79 -0.10 34.69 7.40
C LEU A 79 0.13 34.66 5.88
N ARG A 80 1.37 34.87 5.44
CA ARG A 80 1.74 34.82 4.01
C ARG A 80 1.44 33.46 3.40
N TYR A 81 1.79 32.38 4.10
CA TYR A 81 1.49 31.01 3.66
C TYR A 81 -0.01 30.76 3.56
N SER A 82 -0.80 31.19 4.55
CA SER A 82 -2.25 31.02 4.55
C SER A 82 -2.92 31.69 3.33
N ILE A 83 -2.52 32.92 3.02
CA ILE A 83 -3.01 33.67 1.86
C ILE A 83 -2.64 32.96 0.55
N LEU A 84 -1.37 32.60 0.39
CA LEU A 84 -0.88 31.91 -0.81
C LEU A 84 -1.57 30.56 -0.99
N ARG A 85 -1.69 29.77 0.09
CA ARG A 85 -2.37 28.48 0.10
C ARG A 85 -3.83 28.63 -0.33
N SER A 86 -4.56 29.62 0.19
CA SER A 86 -5.95 29.87 -0.19
C SER A 86 -6.08 30.17 -1.69
N ARG A 87 -5.19 31.02 -2.24
CA ARG A 87 -5.14 31.33 -3.67
C ARG A 87 -4.85 30.09 -4.52
N ILE A 88 -3.84 29.30 -4.15
CA ILE A 88 -3.47 28.07 -4.88
C ILE A 88 -4.60 27.03 -4.81
N LEU A 89 -5.24 26.84 -3.65
CA LEU A 89 -6.36 25.91 -3.51
C LEU A 89 -7.55 26.32 -4.37
N ASN A 90 -7.86 27.62 -4.46
CA ASN A 90 -8.90 28.12 -5.35
C ASN A 90 -8.54 27.86 -6.82
N LEU A 91 -7.31 28.13 -7.24
CA LEU A 91 -6.84 27.82 -8.60
C LEU A 91 -6.96 26.32 -8.90
N GLN A 92 -6.48 25.46 -7.99
CA GLN A 92 -6.57 24.01 -8.12
C GLN A 92 -8.03 23.54 -8.22
N ARG A 93 -8.95 24.13 -7.45
CA ARG A 93 -10.39 23.85 -7.52
C ARG A 93 -10.93 24.17 -8.92
N PHE A 94 -10.59 25.33 -9.48
CA PHE A 94 -11.04 25.71 -10.83
C PHE A 94 -10.47 24.78 -11.90
N CYS A 95 -9.17 24.48 -11.87
CA CYS A 95 -8.53 23.58 -12.83
C CYS A 95 -9.11 22.16 -12.77
N ARG A 96 -9.28 21.60 -11.57
CA ARG A 96 -9.89 20.27 -11.38
C ARG A 96 -11.33 20.25 -11.88
N GLY A 97 -12.11 21.30 -11.56
CA GLY A 97 -13.49 21.43 -12.05
C GLY A 97 -13.57 21.52 -13.58
N TYR A 98 -12.67 22.28 -14.20
CA TYR A 98 -12.58 22.39 -15.66
C TYR A 98 -12.25 21.04 -16.32
N LEU A 99 -11.22 20.34 -15.83
CA LEU A 99 -10.82 19.03 -16.34
C LEU A 99 -11.93 17.98 -16.17
N ALA A 100 -12.64 17.99 -15.02
CA ALA A 100 -13.76 17.08 -14.79
C ALA A 100 -14.91 17.32 -15.80
N ARG A 101 -15.27 18.59 -16.04
CA ARG A 101 -16.28 18.96 -17.04
C ARG A 101 -15.85 18.60 -18.46
N GLN A 102 -14.58 18.82 -18.81
CA GLN A 102 -14.03 18.44 -20.10
C GLN A 102 -14.10 16.93 -20.31
N ASN A 103 -13.72 16.14 -19.31
CA ASN A 103 -13.80 14.68 -19.35
C ASN A 103 -15.25 14.19 -19.45
N TYR A 104 -16.17 14.77 -18.69
CA TYR A 104 -17.58 14.46 -18.80
C TYR A 104 -18.10 14.73 -20.21
N ARG A 105 -17.84 15.92 -20.78
CA ARG A 105 -18.23 16.25 -22.15
C ARG A 105 -17.69 15.27 -23.18
N ARG A 106 -16.41 14.86 -23.06
CA ARG A 106 -15.81 13.83 -23.95
C ARG A 106 -16.53 12.49 -23.82
N LYS A 107 -16.77 12.02 -22.59
CA LYS A 107 -17.48 10.76 -22.34
C LYS A 107 -18.91 10.81 -22.86
N THR A 108 -19.65 11.87 -22.57
CA THR A 108 -21.03 12.03 -23.03
C THR A 108 -21.11 12.04 -24.56
N LYS A 109 -20.21 12.76 -25.25
CA LYS A 109 -20.13 12.72 -26.72
C LYS A 109 -19.90 11.29 -27.24
N ALA A 110 -18.95 10.56 -26.66
CA ALA A 110 -18.68 9.17 -27.06
C ALA A 110 -19.88 8.24 -26.79
N ILE A 111 -20.55 8.41 -25.64
CA ILE A 111 -21.76 7.65 -25.31
C ILE A 111 -22.87 7.92 -26.31
N VAL A 112 -23.11 9.18 -26.68
CA VAL A 112 -24.14 9.55 -27.66
C VAL A 112 -23.84 8.90 -29.02
N ILE A 113 -22.59 8.94 -29.49
CA ILE A 113 -22.17 8.30 -30.74
C ILE A 113 -22.37 6.79 -30.69
N LEU A 114 -21.96 6.14 -29.60
CA LEU A 114 -22.16 4.69 -29.43
C LEU A 114 -23.64 4.34 -29.37
N GLN A 115 -24.45 5.10 -28.64
CA GLN A 115 -25.89 4.89 -28.56
C GLN A 115 -26.58 5.07 -29.91
N SER A 116 -26.19 6.07 -30.71
CA SER A 116 -26.74 6.22 -32.07
C SER A 116 -26.38 5.04 -32.95
N GLU A 117 -25.14 4.53 -32.87
CA GLU A 117 -24.73 3.39 -33.68
C GLU A 117 -25.42 2.09 -33.24
N VAL A 118 -25.61 1.88 -31.94
CA VAL A 118 -26.37 0.74 -31.41
C VAL A 118 -27.84 0.81 -31.83
N ARG A 119 -28.48 1.97 -31.71
CA ARG A 119 -29.87 2.17 -32.17
C ARG A 119 -30.00 1.89 -33.67
N ARG A 120 -29.06 2.39 -34.47
CA ARG A 120 -28.98 2.11 -35.91
C ARG A 120 -28.82 0.62 -36.18
N HIS A 121 -27.90 -0.06 -35.48
CA HIS A 121 -27.66 -1.48 -35.66
C HIS A 121 -28.90 -2.32 -35.33
N ILE A 122 -29.60 -2.01 -34.24
CA ILE A 122 -30.86 -2.67 -33.86
C ILE A 122 -31.91 -2.48 -34.96
N ALA A 123 -32.11 -1.25 -35.43
CA ALA A 123 -33.07 -0.95 -36.51
C ALA A 123 -32.70 -1.68 -37.82
N GLN A 124 -31.42 -1.68 -38.20
CA GLN A 124 -30.93 -2.42 -39.37
C GLN A 124 -31.10 -3.93 -39.23
N LYS A 125 -30.95 -4.49 -38.03
CA LYS A 125 -31.20 -5.91 -37.75
C LYS A 125 -32.69 -6.23 -37.91
N GLN A 126 -33.57 -5.40 -37.36
CA GLN A 126 -35.03 -5.56 -37.49
C GLN A 126 -35.47 -5.49 -38.96
N ILE A 127 -35.00 -4.49 -39.71
CA ILE A 127 -35.33 -4.35 -41.14
C ILE A 127 -34.87 -5.58 -41.94
N ARG A 128 -33.65 -6.09 -41.67
CA ARG A 128 -33.18 -7.31 -42.33
C ARG A 128 -34.07 -8.52 -42.01
N ARG A 129 -34.48 -8.66 -40.75
CA ARG A 129 -35.39 -9.72 -40.31
C ARG A 129 -36.73 -9.65 -41.05
N TYR A 130 -37.39 -8.50 -41.05
CA TYR A 130 -38.68 -8.32 -41.75
C TYR A 130 -38.57 -8.58 -43.25
N ARG A 131 -37.47 -8.16 -43.92
CA ARG A 131 -37.25 -8.46 -45.34
C ARG A 131 -37.11 -9.95 -45.63
N ILE A 132 -36.47 -10.70 -44.73
CA ILE A 132 -36.34 -12.15 -44.87
C ILE A 132 -37.70 -12.82 -44.66
N GLU A 133 -38.42 -12.47 -43.59
CA GLU A 133 -39.76 -13.00 -43.31
C GLU A 133 -40.72 -12.72 -44.47
N GLU A 134 -40.78 -11.48 -44.97
CA GLU A 134 -41.62 -11.10 -46.12
C GLU A 134 -41.26 -11.87 -47.39
N LYS A 135 -39.97 -12.18 -47.62
CA LYS A 135 -39.54 -13.01 -48.75
C LYS A 135 -40.05 -14.44 -48.61
N MET A 136 -39.91 -15.06 -47.43
CA MET A 136 -40.40 -16.42 -47.16
C MET A 136 -41.94 -16.52 -47.33
N TYR A 137 -42.68 -15.51 -46.87
CA TYR A 137 -44.14 -15.46 -47.07
C TYR A 137 -44.53 -15.31 -48.55
N ARG A 138 -43.80 -14.48 -49.30
CA ARG A 138 -44.02 -14.34 -50.75
C ARG A 138 -43.74 -15.64 -51.51
N GLU A 139 -42.66 -16.35 -51.16
CA GLU A 139 -42.33 -17.66 -51.75
C GLU A 139 -43.43 -18.69 -51.44
N ALA A 140 -43.91 -18.75 -50.20
CA ALA A 140 -45.02 -19.64 -49.83
C ALA A 140 -46.32 -19.34 -50.58
N GLU A 141 -46.61 -18.05 -50.85
CA GLU A 141 -47.79 -17.65 -51.62
C GLU A 141 -47.66 -18.00 -53.11
N GLN A 142 -46.46 -17.86 -53.69
CA GLN A 142 -46.19 -18.29 -55.06
C GLN A 142 -46.37 -19.80 -55.23
N GLU A 143 -45.84 -20.59 -54.30
CA GLU A 143 -46.00 -22.05 -54.34
C GLU A 143 -47.47 -22.49 -54.22
N ARG A 144 -48.29 -21.79 -53.41
CA ARG A 144 -49.75 -22.03 -53.35
C ARG A 144 -50.38 -21.85 -54.73
N TYR A 145 -50.04 -20.76 -55.42
CA TYR A 145 -50.61 -20.43 -56.73
C TYR A 145 -50.18 -21.44 -57.81
N GLU A 146 -48.93 -21.90 -57.76
CA GLU A 146 -48.43 -22.95 -58.64
C GLU A 146 -49.10 -24.31 -58.37
N GLU A 147 -49.33 -24.66 -57.11
CA GLU A 147 -50.03 -25.89 -56.73
C GLU A 147 -51.51 -25.88 -57.13
N GLU A 148 -52.20 -24.76 -56.92
CA GLU A 148 -53.59 -24.59 -57.37
C GLU A 148 -53.68 -24.81 -58.88
N LYS A 149 -52.76 -24.22 -59.67
CA LYS A 149 -52.69 -24.44 -61.13
C LYS A 149 -52.45 -25.90 -61.52
N ARG A 150 -51.60 -26.62 -60.78
CA ARG A 150 -51.31 -28.04 -61.05
C ARG A 150 -52.48 -28.97 -60.70
N LEU A 151 -53.27 -28.63 -59.68
CA LEU A 151 -54.39 -29.46 -59.20
C LEU A 151 -55.70 -29.20 -59.97
N ILE A 152 -55.84 -28.05 -60.64
CA ILE A 152 -57.03 -27.69 -61.43
C ILE A 152 -57.40 -28.75 -62.50
N PRO A 153 -56.46 -29.27 -63.31
CA PRO A 153 -56.77 -30.28 -64.33
C PRO A 153 -57.21 -31.65 -63.77
N THR A 154 -56.82 -31.99 -62.54
CA THR A 154 -57.03 -33.33 -61.96
C THR A 154 -58.23 -33.42 -61.02
N LEU A 155 -58.52 -32.35 -60.26
CA LEU A 155 -59.49 -32.36 -59.15
C LEU A 155 -60.66 -31.36 -59.34
N GLY A 156 -60.59 -30.51 -60.37
CA GLY A 156 -61.57 -29.46 -60.64
C GLY A 156 -61.38 -28.21 -59.75
N VAL A 157 -61.88 -27.07 -60.23
CA VAL A 157 -61.54 -25.71 -59.72
C VAL A 157 -61.78 -25.52 -58.22
N LYS A 158 -62.91 -26.01 -57.67
CA LYS A 158 -63.22 -25.85 -56.24
C LYS A 158 -62.32 -26.69 -55.32
N ARG A 159 -62.13 -27.97 -55.65
CA ARG A 159 -61.36 -28.90 -54.80
C ARG A 159 -59.85 -28.65 -54.88
N ALA A 160 -59.34 -28.28 -56.06
CA ALA A 160 -57.95 -27.88 -56.26
C ALA A 160 -57.55 -26.67 -55.38
N LYS A 161 -58.46 -25.70 -55.27
CA LYS A 161 -58.27 -24.51 -54.44
C LYS A 161 -58.27 -24.84 -52.95
N GLU A 162 -59.22 -25.65 -52.48
CA GLU A 162 -59.28 -26.09 -51.08
C GLU A 162 -58.05 -26.90 -50.66
N GLU A 163 -57.53 -27.77 -51.54
CA GLU A 163 -56.34 -28.58 -51.25
C GLU A 163 -55.05 -27.76 -51.24
N ALA A 164 -54.87 -26.84 -52.21
CA ALA A 164 -53.75 -25.89 -52.22
C ALA A 164 -53.77 -24.95 -51.00
N GLU A 165 -54.95 -24.55 -50.54
CA GLU A 165 -55.12 -23.70 -49.36
C GLU A 165 -54.82 -24.46 -48.05
N LYS A 166 -55.18 -25.74 -47.94
CA LYS A 166 -54.77 -26.59 -46.80
C LYS A 166 -53.24 -26.75 -46.74
N LYS A 167 -52.58 -27.04 -47.87
CA LYS A 167 -51.11 -27.18 -47.94
C LYS A 167 -50.40 -25.86 -47.63
N TYR A 168 -50.94 -24.73 -48.08
CA TYR A 168 -50.45 -23.40 -47.73
C TYR A 168 -50.55 -23.12 -46.21
N GLN A 169 -51.67 -23.47 -45.57
CA GLN A 169 -51.82 -23.34 -44.12
C GLN A 169 -50.84 -24.22 -43.33
N GLU A 170 -50.53 -25.43 -43.82
CA GLU A 170 -49.50 -26.29 -43.23
C GLU A 170 -48.09 -25.69 -43.39
N ARG A 171 -47.75 -25.14 -44.56
CA ARG A 171 -46.47 -24.44 -44.78
C ARG A 171 -46.30 -23.22 -43.88
N LEU A 172 -47.35 -22.42 -43.70
CA LEU A 172 -47.33 -21.29 -42.77
C LEU A 172 -47.06 -21.71 -41.33
N LYS A 173 -47.61 -22.84 -40.88
CA LYS A 173 -47.36 -23.39 -39.53
C LYS A 173 -45.92 -23.88 -39.37
N ILE A 174 -45.34 -24.48 -40.41
CA ILE A 174 -43.93 -24.90 -40.42
C ILE A 174 -43.01 -23.68 -40.36
N LEU A 175 -43.25 -22.67 -41.21
CA LEU A 175 -42.49 -21.41 -41.21
C LEU A 175 -42.54 -20.69 -39.85
N GLN A 176 -43.70 -20.62 -39.21
CA GLN A 176 -43.82 -20.03 -37.87
C GLN A 176 -43.01 -20.78 -36.81
N ARG A 177 -42.95 -22.12 -36.88
CA ARG A 177 -42.17 -22.95 -35.96
C ARG A 177 -40.67 -22.73 -36.15
N GLU A 178 -40.20 -22.69 -37.40
CA GLU A 178 -38.79 -22.42 -37.72
C GLU A 178 -38.34 -21.03 -37.23
N ILE A 179 -39.18 -20.00 -37.38
CA ILE A 179 -38.88 -18.64 -36.88
C ILE A 179 -38.70 -18.66 -35.35
N LEU A 180 -39.59 -19.33 -34.62
CA LEU A 180 -39.52 -19.44 -33.15
C LEU A 180 -38.27 -20.21 -32.68
N GLU A 181 -37.91 -21.30 -33.35
CA GLU A 181 -36.71 -22.07 -33.02
C GLU A 181 -35.43 -21.26 -33.27
N GLN A 182 -35.36 -20.51 -34.38
CA GLN A 182 -34.23 -19.63 -34.68
C GLN A 182 -34.07 -18.51 -33.65
N GLU A 183 -35.17 -17.89 -33.19
CA GLU A 183 -35.13 -16.88 -32.13
C GLU A 183 -34.58 -17.45 -30.81
N HIS A 184 -35.02 -18.64 -30.42
CA HIS A 184 -34.57 -19.28 -29.19
C HIS A 184 -33.08 -19.62 -29.23
N LEU A 185 -32.58 -20.13 -30.36
CA LEU A 185 -31.16 -20.41 -30.56
C LEU A 185 -30.30 -19.13 -30.52
N GLU A 186 -30.78 -18.03 -31.11
CA GLU A 186 -30.08 -16.76 -31.07
C GLU A 186 -29.99 -16.20 -29.65
N GLN A 187 -31.05 -16.34 -28.84
CA GLN A 187 -31.05 -15.96 -27.42
C GLN A 187 -30.03 -16.78 -26.61
N GLN A 188 -29.91 -18.09 -26.85
CA GLN A 188 -28.91 -18.92 -26.18
C GLN A 188 -27.48 -18.48 -26.52
N ARG A 189 -27.18 -18.27 -27.81
CA ARG A 189 -25.87 -17.76 -28.25
C ARG A 189 -25.53 -16.40 -27.65
N ALA A 190 -26.52 -15.51 -27.49
CA ALA A 190 -26.33 -14.23 -26.84
C ALA A 190 -25.98 -14.35 -25.35
N LYS A 191 -26.64 -15.28 -24.63
CA LYS A 191 -26.34 -15.59 -23.22
C LYS A 191 -24.91 -16.13 -23.05
N GLU A 192 -24.47 -17.05 -23.90
CA GLU A 192 -23.11 -17.61 -23.84
C GLU A 192 -22.03 -16.55 -24.11
N LYS A 193 -22.21 -15.70 -25.13
CA LYS A 193 -21.28 -14.60 -25.43
C LYS A 193 -21.14 -13.63 -24.25
N ARG A 194 -22.24 -13.33 -23.55
CA ARG A 194 -22.22 -12.48 -22.36
C ARG A 194 -21.39 -13.11 -21.23
N LEU A 195 -21.56 -14.40 -20.98
CA LEU A 195 -20.83 -15.15 -19.95
C LEU A 195 -19.32 -15.21 -20.24
N LEU A 196 -18.95 -15.36 -21.51
CA LEU A 196 -17.56 -15.34 -21.97
C LEU A 196 -16.89 -13.97 -21.75
N MET A 197 -17.63 -12.88 -22.01
CA MET A 197 -17.15 -11.52 -21.81
C MET A 197 -16.90 -11.21 -20.33
N GLU A 198 -17.77 -11.67 -19.45
CA GLU A 198 -17.62 -11.54 -17.99
C GLU A 198 -16.39 -12.30 -17.47
N ARG A 199 -16.10 -13.49 -18.02
CA ARG A 199 -14.89 -14.25 -17.69
C ARG A 199 -13.59 -13.52 -18.10
N LYS A 200 -13.58 -12.78 -19.21
CA LYS A 200 -12.39 -12.04 -19.70
C LYS A 200 -12.05 -10.81 -18.85
N ILE A 201 -13.03 -10.18 -18.20
CA ILE A 201 -12.78 -9.00 -17.34
C ILE A 201 -11.95 -9.38 -16.10
N TYR A 202 -12.14 -10.58 -15.56
CA TYR A 202 -11.42 -11.07 -14.37
C TYR A 202 -9.94 -11.40 -14.63
N THR A 203 -9.57 -11.73 -15.87
CA THR A 203 -8.18 -12.03 -16.25
C THR A 203 -7.36 -10.77 -16.54
N ASP A 204 -8.01 -9.67 -16.94
CA ASP A 204 -7.37 -8.43 -17.40
C ASP A 204 -6.65 -7.65 -16.27
N ASP A 205 -7.11 -7.75 -15.02
CA ASP A 205 -6.49 -7.06 -13.87
C ASP A 205 -5.04 -7.51 -13.60
N ASN A 206 -4.69 -8.75 -13.94
CA ASN A 206 -3.32 -9.28 -13.80
C ASN A 206 -2.41 -8.86 -14.97
N ASP A 207 -2.94 -8.82 -16.19
CA ASP A 207 -2.19 -8.38 -17.38
C ASP A 207 -1.91 -6.87 -17.33
N LEU A 208 -2.85 -6.08 -16.81
CA LEU A 208 -2.71 -4.63 -16.69
C LEU A 208 -1.54 -4.21 -15.76
N PHE A 209 -1.33 -4.94 -14.65
CA PHE A 209 -0.20 -4.70 -13.74
C PHE A 209 1.15 -4.99 -14.39
N ASN A 210 1.23 -6.07 -15.19
CA ASN A 210 2.44 -6.41 -15.95
C ASN A 210 2.75 -5.36 -17.04
N THR A 211 1.73 -4.72 -17.64
CA THR A 211 1.94 -3.55 -18.52
C THR A 211 2.28 -2.25 -17.79
N MET A 212 2.01 -2.14 -16.49
CA MET A 212 2.29 -0.92 -15.70
C MET A 212 3.74 -0.85 -15.23
N PHE A 213 4.40 -2.00 -15.09
CA PHE A 213 5.80 -2.11 -14.75
C PHE A 213 6.46 -3.15 -15.68
N PRO A 214 6.82 -2.75 -16.91
CA PRO A 214 7.58 -3.62 -17.80
C PRO A 214 8.87 -4.04 -17.10
N SER A 215 9.17 -5.33 -17.06
CA SER A 215 10.49 -5.79 -16.60
C SER A 215 11.55 -5.07 -17.40
N THR A 216 12.42 -4.32 -16.72
CA THR A 216 13.45 -3.44 -17.28
C THR A 216 14.58 -4.19 -17.99
N GLY A 217 14.34 -5.40 -18.48
CA GLY A 217 15.33 -6.29 -19.06
C GLY A 217 15.05 -6.75 -20.49
N ASP A 218 14.02 -6.24 -21.18
CA ASP A 218 13.68 -6.69 -22.52
C ASP A 218 13.76 -5.53 -23.54
N GLU A 219 14.97 -5.03 -23.81
CA GLU A 219 15.24 -4.12 -24.93
C GLU A 219 15.18 -4.82 -26.31
N ARG A 220 14.73 -6.08 -26.41
CA ARG A 220 14.64 -6.82 -27.68
C ARG A 220 13.30 -7.46 -27.97
N ARG A 221 12.20 -6.73 -27.73
CA ARG A 221 10.93 -7.02 -28.41
C ARG A 221 10.42 -5.78 -29.13
N THR A 222 10.68 -5.76 -30.43
CA THR A 222 10.00 -4.90 -31.39
C THR A 222 8.48 -4.96 -31.15
N PRO A 223 7.82 -3.82 -30.91
CA PRO A 223 6.37 -3.81 -30.78
C PRO A 223 5.74 -4.22 -32.12
N ILE A 224 5.02 -5.34 -32.11
CA ILE A 224 4.07 -5.66 -33.18
C ILE A 224 3.09 -4.49 -33.25
N GLN A 225 3.14 -3.77 -34.37
CA GLN A 225 2.18 -2.75 -34.76
C GLN A 225 0.76 -3.30 -34.61
N ARG A 226 -0.01 -2.74 -33.69
CA ARG A 226 -1.44 -2.57 -33.92
C ARG A 226 -1.64 -1.17 -34.47
N SER A 227 -2.04 -1.13 -35.72
CA SER A 227 -2.43 0.04 -36.49
C SER A 227 -3.47 0.88 -35.75
N THR A 228 -3.03 2.01 -35.23
CA THR A 228 -3.89 3.19 -35.07
C THR A 228 -3.72 4.03 -36.31
N THR A 229 -4.77 4.12 -37.11
CA THR A 229 -4.86 5.03 -38.25
C THR A 229 -4.65 6.47 -37.80
N ASN A 230 -3.77 7.15 -38.52
CA ASN A 230 -3.42 8.55 -38.33
C ASN A 230 -4.66 9.45 -38.53
N THR A 231 -4.79 10.47 -37.69
CA THR A 231 -5.35 11.75 -38.13
C THR A 231 -4.48 12.87 -37.56
N THR A 232 -3.73 13.45 -38.48
CA THR A 232 -2.78 14.53 -38.36
C THR A 232 -3.48 15.83 -37.93
N GLY A 233 -2.83 16.59 -37.04
CA GLY A 233 -3.31 17.90 -36.60
C GLY A 233 -2.38 18.48 -35.55
N GLY A 234 -1.17 18.86 -35.98
CA GLY A 234 -0.25 19.64 -35.16
C GLY A 234 -0.78 21.05 -34.95
N MET A 235 -0.72 21.53 -33.71
CA MET A 235 -0.69 22.96 -33.43
C MET A 235 0.39 23.21 -32.39
N GLN A 236 1.46 23.78 -32.91
CA GLN A 236 2.59 24.37 -32.23
C GLN A 236 2.08 25.57 -31.43
N SER A 237 2.30 25.57 -30.10
CA SER A 237 1.87 26.68 -29.25
C SER A 237 2.80 27.88 -29.43
N THR A 238 2.30 28.87 -30.15
CA THR A 238 2.77 30.25 -30.13
C THR A 238 2.42 30.89 -28.79
N LEU A 239 3.42 31.15 -27.95
CA LEU A 239 3.33 32.23 -26.97
C LEU A 239 4.69 32.94 -26.95
N GLY A 240 4.76 34.04 -27.68
CA GLY A 240 5.92 34.92 -27.74
C GLY A 240 6.05 35.81 -26.50
N ASN A 241 7.30 36.09 -26.18
CA ASN A 241 7.90 37.32 -25.66
C ASN A 241 7.16 38.12 -24.59
N ILE A 242 7.72 38.08 -23.37
CA ILE A 242 7.63 39.16 -22.37
C ILE A 242 9.09 39.55 -22.00
N PRO A 243 9.41 40.85 -21.83
CA PRO A 243 10.78 41.37 -21.93
C PRO A 243 11.72 41.01 -20.78
N GLN A 244 13.01 40.94 -21.12
CA GLN A 244 14.15 40.85 -20.22
C GLN A 244 14.24 42.07 -19.29
N SER A 245 14.09 41.84 -18.00
CA SER A 245 14.87 42.55 -16.97
C SER A 245 15.28 41.53 -15.91
N MET A 246 16.32 40.76 -16.25
CA MET A 246 16.88 39.68 -15.45
C MET A 246 18.21 40.13 -14.86
N ASP A 247 18.18 41.06 -13.91
CA ASP A 247 19.31 41.24 -12.99
C ASP A 247 18.78 41.01 -11.57
N ASN A 248 19.31 39.94 -10.94
CA ASN A 248 19.07 39.46 -9.56
C ASN A 248 18.03 38.35 -9.32
N ILE A 249 17.84 37.43 -10.27
CA ILE A 249 17.34 36.08 -9.95
C ILE A 249 18.43 35.06 -10.27
N GLU A 250 19.44 34.99 -9.39
CA GLU A 250 20.31 33.82 -9.38
C GLU A 250 19.51 32.58 -8.94
N ARG A 251 19.28 31.70 -9.93
CA ARG A 251 19.35 30.24 -9.78
C ARG A 251 18.35 29.59 -8.80
N ILE A 252 17.09 29.44 -9.25
CA ILE A 252 16.13 28.47 -8.68
C ILE A 252 15.99 27.22 -9.59
N ASP A 253 16.87 27.04 -10.58
CA ASP A 253 16.96 25.80 -11.38
C ASP A 253 18.28 25.04 -11.14
N LYS A 254 18.89 25.23 -9.97
CA LYS A 254 19.86 24.24 -9.48
C LYS A 254 19.07 23.12 -8.78
N PRO A 255 19.26 21.84 -9.16
CA PRO A 255 18.72 20.74 -8.37
C PRO A 255 19.18 20.93 -6.93
N LEU A 256 18.25 20.84 -5.96
CA LEU A 256 18.62 20.90 -4.56
C LEU A 256 19.76 19.88 -4.33
N PRO A 257 20.90 20.31 -3.78
CA PRO A 257 21.92 19.38 -3.34
C PRO A 257 21.26 18.37 -2.40
N LEU A 258 21.53 17.08 -2.65
CA LEU A 258 21.17 16.02 -1.72
C LEU A 258 21.64 16.46 -0.31
N PRO A 259 20.79 16.39 0.73
CA PRO A 259 21.24 16.74 2.06
C PRO A 259 22.39 15.82 2.46
N TYR A 260 23.60 16.39 2.55
CA TYR A 260 24.77 15.92 3.30
C TYR A 260 25.02 14.41 3.32
N GLN A 261 25.89 13.94 2.41
CA GLN A 261 26.67 12.71 2.59
C GLN A 261 27.98 13.05 3.31
N ASP A 262 27.92 13.28 4.63
CA ASP A 262 29.13 13.32 5.48
C ASP A 262 29.31 12.03 6.30
N GLU A 263 28.40 11.05 6.16
CA GLU A 263 28.59 9.72 6.75
C GLU A 263 28.94 8.70 5.67
N ASP A 264 30.08 8.02 5.85
CA ASP A 264 30.52 6.89 5.03
C ASP A 264 29.54 5.70 5.14
N LEU A 265 28.49 5.71 4.29
CA LEU A 265 27.48 4.65 4.20
C LEU A 265 28.05 3.30 3.74
N LYS A 266 29.29 3.28 3.20
CA LYS A 266 29.98 2.08 2.71
C LYS A 266 30.09 0.99 3.78
N GLU A 267 30.21 1.38 5.05
CA GLU A 267 30.35 0.41 6.13
C GLU A 267 29.05 -0.34 6.45
N TYR A 268 27.90 0.25 6.12
CA TYR A 268 26.56 -0.24 6.46
C TYR A 268 26.03 -1.25 5.42
N THR A 269 26.67 -2.40 5.27
CA THR A 269 26.22 -3.45 4.34
C THR A 269 25.07 -4.27 4.93
N PHE A 270 24.09 -4.66 4.09
CA PHE A 270 22.95 -5.47 4.53
C PHE A 270 23.37 -6.81 5.14
N ALA A 271 24.44 -7.42 4.62
CA ALA A 271 25.01 -8.66 5.16
C ALA A 271 25.47 -8.50 6.62
N LYS A 272 26.09 -7.36 6.99
CA LYS A 272 26.46 -7.07 8.38
C LYS A 272 25.22 -6.98 9.26
N PHE A 273 24.19 -6.24 8.84
CA PHE A 273 22.94 -6.15 9.58
C PHE A 273 22.31 -7.53 9.81
N ALA A 274 22.21 -8.35 8.76
CA ALA A 274 21.67 -9.70 8.85
C ALA A 274 22.48 -10.56 9.82
N SER A 275 23.82 -10.51 9.78
CA SER A 275 24.66 -11.29 10.70
C SER A 275 24.46 -10.91 12.18
N THR A 276 24.10 -9.67 12.46
CA THR A 276 23.89 -9.19 13.84
C THR A 276 22.48 -9.45 14.35
N TYR A 277 21.46 -9.33 13.49
CA TYR A 277 20.06 -9.28 13.93
C TYR A 277 19.19 -10.45 13.45
N PHE A 278 19.63 -11.24 12.47
CA PHE A 278 18.82 -12.37 11.99
C PHE A 278 18.84 -13.53 12.99
N GLN A 279 17.66 -14.08 13.28
CA GLN A 279 17.51 -15.25 14.15
C GLN A 279 17.54 -16.57 13.36
N GLY A 280 17.93 -17.65 14.04
CA GLY A 280 17.93 -19.02 13.48
C GLY A 280 18.88 -19.23 12.31
N ASN A 281 20.01 -18.55 12.30
CA ASN A 281 21.04 -18.66 11.25
C ASN A 281 20.47 -18.43 9.84
N ALA A 282 19.44 -17.58 9.71
CA ALA A 282 18.87 -17.25 8.42
C ALA A 282 19.90 -16.53 7.54
N THR A 283 20.03 -16.98 6.29
CA THR A 283 20.95 -16.35 5.33
C THR A 283 20.40 -14.99 4.86
N PRO A 284 21.25 -14.04 4.44
CA PRO A 284 20.79 -12.78 3.82
C PRO A 284 20.38 -12.95 2.34
N TYR A 285 20.58 -14.13 1.75
CA TYR A 285 20.39 -14.38 0.32
C TYR A 285 18.98 -14.89 -0.02
N PHE A 286 18.60 -14.74 -1.28
CA PHE A 286 17.35 -15.22 -1.85
C PHE A 286 17.02 -16.68 -1.49
N THR A 287 15.75 -16.97 -1.23
CA THR A 287 15.25 -18.35 -1.08
C THR A 287 13.81 -18.46 -1.57
N ARG A 288 13.44 -19.64 -2.06
CA ARG A 288 12.04 -19.99 -2.37
C ARG A 288 11.32 -20.67 -1.20
N LYS A 289 12.08 -21.08 -0.18
CA LYS A 289 11.54 -21.77 1.00
C LYS A 289 10.74 -20.80 1.87
N THR A 290 9.69 -21.32 2.49
CA THR A 290 8.93 -20.57 3.48
C THR A 290 9.75 -20.38 4.76
N LEU A 291 9.50 -19.29 5.48
CA LEU A 291 10.17 -19.04 6.76
C LEU A 291 9.53 -19.90 7.86
N LYS A 292 10.36 -20.58 8.66
CA LYS A 292 9.90 -21.25 9.88
C LYS A 292 9.72 -20.28 11.05
N GLN A 293 10.43 -19.16 11.04
CA GLN A 293 10.31 -18.10 12.02
C GLN A 293 10.66 -16.77 11.35
N PRO A 294 10.23 -15.63 11.91
CA PRO A 294 10.58 -14.31 11.36
C PRO A 294 12.09 -14.10 11.28
N LEU A 295 12.56 -13.21 10.42
CA LEU A 295 14.00 -12.91 10.32
C LEU A 295 14.51 -12.20 11.57
N LEU A 296 13.73 -11.29 12.15
CA LEU A 296 14.06 -10.53 13.35
C LEU A 296 13.34 -11.05 14.59
N ALA A 297 13.94 -10.79 15.76
CA ALA A 297 13.33 -11.13 17.04
C ALA A 297 12.11 -10.22 17.35
N ILE A 298 10.91 -10.75 17.17
CA ILE A 298 9.63 -10.08 17.45
C ILE A 298 9.03 -10.63 18.75
N LYS A 299 8.58 -9.76 19.66
CA LYS A 299 8.09 -10.18 20.98
C LYS A 299 6.68 -10.78 20.95
N SER A 300 5.79 -10.24 20.11
CA SER A 300 4.40 -10.66 20.06
C SER A 300 4.21 -11.88 19.14
N GLU A 301 3.61 -12.96 19.65
CA GLU A 301 3.26 -14.15 18.86
C GLU A 301 2.35 -13.82 17.67
N ARG A 302 1.45 -12.84 17.83
CA ARG A 302 0.60 -12.30 16.74
C ARG A 302 1.45 -11.75 15.60
N ASP A 303 2.44 -10.94 15.96
CA ASP A 303 3.24 -10.22 14.98
C ASP A 303 4.24 -11.18 14.32
N GLN A 304 4.69 -12.22 15.03
CA GLN A 304 5.40 -13.35 14.44
C GLN A 304 4.55 -14.07 13.37
N LEU A 305 3.29 -14.38 13.67
CA LEU A 305 2.35 -14.96 12.69
C LEU A 305 2.14 -14.06 11.47
N ALA A 306 2.00 -12.75 11.70
CA ALA A 306 1.88 -11.76 10.64
C ALA A 306 3.15 -11.69 9.78
N ALA A 307 4.34 -11.74 10.37
CA ALA A 307 5.62 -11.76 9.66
C ALA A 307 5.75 -12.99 8.74
N LEU A 308 5.31 -14.17 9.20
CA LEU A 308 5.27 -15.38 8.37
C LEU A 308 4.27 -15.26 7.21
N ALA A 309 3.12 -14.65 7.44
CA ALA A 309 2.13 -14.40 6.39
C ALA A 309 2.62 -13.37 5.36
N ILE A 310 3.32 -12.32 5.81
CA ILE A 310 3.97 -11.33 4.95
C ILE A 310 4.98 -12.03 4.03
N TRP A 311 5.82 -12.92 4.57
CA TRP A 311 6.81 -13.66 3.78
C TRP A 311 6.17 -14.42 2.61
N ILE A 312 5.14 -15.21 2.90
CA ILE A 312 4.40 -15.98 1.88
C ILE A 312 3.78 -15.03 0.85
N THR A 313 3.25 -13.89 1.30
CA THR A 313 2.65 -12.90 0.39
C THR A 313 3.70 -12.23 -0.49
N ILE A 314 4.90 -11.96 0.02
CA ILE A 314 6.04 -11.44 -0.74
C ILE A 314 6.46 -12.48 -1.80
N LEU A 315 6.61 -13.75 -1.43
CA LEU A 315 6.95 -14.81 -2.37
C LEU A 315 5.90 -14.96 -3.48
N ARG A 316 4.61 -14.89 -3.15
CA ARG A 316 3.51 -14.93 -4.13
C ARG A 316 3.50 -13.68 -5.03
N PHE A 317 3.75 -12.51 -4.46
CA PHE A 317 3.82 -11.25 -5.21
C PHE A 317 5.01 -11.24 -6.18
N MET A 318 6.16 -11.74 -5.77
CA MET A 318 7.36 -11.84 -6.61
C MET A 318 7.29 -13.04 -7.59
N CYS A 319 6.27 -13.89 -7.46
CA CYS A 319 6.08 -15.16 -8.18
C CYS A 319 7.21 -16.18 -7.95
N ASP A 320 7.81 -16.15 -6.76
CA ASP A 320 8.74 -17.16 -6.29
C ASP A 320 8.02 -18.39 -5.72
N LEU A 321 6.74 -18.22 -5.33
CA LEU A 321 5.81 -19.24 -4.85
C LEU A 321 4.48 -19.15 -5.63
N PRO A 322 3.86 -20.27 -6.06
CA PRO A 322 2.59 -20.25 -6.77
C PRO A 322 1.42 -19.78 -5.88
N ASP A 323 0.44 -19.12 -6.49
CA ASP A 323 -0.83 -18.76 -5.82
C ASP A 323 -1.68 -20.00 -5.52
N VAL A 324 -2.55 -19.91 -4.50
CA VAL A 324 -3.45 -20.99 -4.09
C VAL A 324 -4.39 -21.34 -5.25
N ARG A 325 -4.35 -22.60 -5.70
CA ARG A 325 -5.26 -23.13 -6.74
C ARG A 325 -6.53 -23.68 -6.07
N THR A 326 -7.60 -22.90 -6.04
CA THR A 326 -8.94 -23.39 -5.65
C THR A 326 -10.02 -22.79 -6.56
N PRO A 327 -11.04 -23.58 -6.95
CA PRO A 327 -12.12 -23.12 -7.80
C PRO A 327 -13.03 -22.13 -7.06
N ASN A 328 -13.43 -21.09 -7.80
CA ASN A 328 -14.40 -20.04 -7.48
C ASN A 328 -15.43 -20.41 -6.41
N VAL A 329 -15.18 -20.01 -5.16
CA VAL A 329 -16.25 -19.74 -4.20
C VAL A 329 -16.50 -18.24 -4.22
N LEU A 330 -17.71 -17.85 -4.56
CA LEU A 330 -18.18 -16.45 -4.61
C LEU A 330 -18.27 -15.88 -3.18
N GLN A 331 -17.12 -15.59 -2.56
CA GLN A 331 -17.09 -15.00 -1.22
C GLN A 331 -17.24 -13.48 -1.28
N LYS A 332 -17.96 -12.93 -0.31
CA LYS A 332 -18.21 -11.50 -0.14
C LYS A 332 -16.86 -10.77 0.01
N LYS A 333 -16.53 -9.87 -0.92
CA LYS A 333 -15.27 -9.10 -0.92
C LYS A 333 -15.23 -8.13 0.27
N GLN A 334 -14.65 -8.56 1.39
CA GLN A 334 -14.29 -7.67 2.50
C GLN A 334 -13.01 -6.91 2.13
N SER A 335 -12.88 -5.64 2.57
CA SER A 335 -11.64 -4.88 2.33
C SER A 335 -10.47 -5.49 3.11
N VAL A 336 -9.28 -5.54 2.49
CA VAL A 336 -8.05 -6.07 3.10
C VAL A 336 -7.74 -5.35 4.41
N MET A 337 -7.92 -4.02 4.46
CA MET A 337 -7.69 -3.23 5.67
C MET A 337 -8.67 -3.59 6.80
N THR A 338 -9.95 -3.82 6.49
CA THR A 338 -10.93 -4.26 7.50
C THR A 338 -10.56 -5.63 8.06
N LYS A 339 -10.03 -6.53 7.22
CA LYS A 339 -9.54 -7.85 7.66
C LYS A 339 -8.31 -7.71 8.55
N ILE A 340 -7.35 -6.87 8.20
CA ILE A 340 -6.18 -6.60 9.04
C ILE A 340 -6.62 -6.09 10.42
N HIS A 341 -7.52 -5.12 10.47
CA HIS A 341 -8.02 -4.58 11.74
C HIS A 341 -8.75 -5.62 12.59
N SER A 342 -9.58 -6.49 11.97
CA SER A 342 -10.30 -7.53 12.71
C SER A 342 -9.37 -8.63 13.21
N THR A 343 -8.31 -8.97 12.47
CA THR A 343 -7.32 -9.97 12.87
C THR A 343 -6.36 -9.42 13.93
N LEU A 344 -5.99 -8.13 13.87
CA LEU A 344 -5.15 -7.48 14.88
C LEU A 344 -5.81 -7.45 16.27
N GLY A 345 -7.13 -7.36 16.33
CA GLY A 345 -7.90 -7.41 17.58
C GLY A 345 -7.95 -8.79 18.25
N ARG A 346 -7.47 -9.85 17.60
CA ARG A 346 -7.49 -11.22 18.13
C ARG A 346 -6.29 -11.50 19.03
N LYS A 347 -6.50 -12.37 20.02
CA LYS A 347 -5.43 -12.97 20.84
C LYS A 347 -5.02 -14.30 20.20
N PHE A 348 -3.72 -14.47 19.97
CA PHE A 348 -3.12 -15.68 19.43
C PHE A 348 -2.23 -16.29 20.50
N ASN A 349 -2.13 -17.62 20.49
CA ASN A 349 -1.31 -18.39 21.42
C ASN A 349 -0.17 -19.09 20.67
N LYS A 350 0.88 -19.49 21.40
CA LYS A 350 2.01 -20.27 20.88
C LYS A 350 1.64 -21.48 20.02
N LYS A 351 0.51 -22.14 20.31
CA LYS A 351 0.00 -23.27 19.52
C LYS A 351 -0.38 -22.86 18.08
N ASP A 352 -0.98 -21.69 17.90
CA ASP A 352 -1.37 -21.18 16.59
C ASP A 352 -0.12 -20.85 15.74
N LEU A 353 0.94 -20.36 16.41
CA LEU A 353 2.24 -20.14 15.81
C LEU A 353 2.88 -21.47 15.37
N GLU A 354 2.97 -22.45 16.27
CA GLU A 354 3.52 -23.78 15.96
C GLU A 354 2.77 -24.47 14.80
N GLU A 355 1.45 -24.30 14.73
CA GLU A 355 0.64 -24.81 13.61
C GLU A 355 1.00 -24.13 12.29
N ALA A 356 1.12 -22.80 12.27
CA ALA A 356 1.56 -22.07 11.08
C ALA A 356 2.97 -22.46 10.63
N GLN A 357 3.89 -22.75 11.55
CA GLN A 357 5.24 -23.23 11.23
C GLN A 357 5.22 -24.60 10.57
N LYS A 358 4.41 -25.54 11.08
CA LYS A 358 4.26 -26.89 10.50
C LYS A 358 3.66 -26.83 9.09
N LEU A 359 2.75 -25.90 8.84
CA LEU A 359 2.20 -25.71 7.49
C LEU A 359 3.22 -25.18 6.50
N ASN A 360 4.08 -24.25 6.92
CA ASN A 360 5.17 -23.76 6.10
C ASN A 360 6.09 -24.92 5.67
N GLU A 361 6.41 -25.81 6.60
CA GLU A 361 7.12 -27.06 6.28
C GLU A 361 6.36 -27.96 5.29
N ALA A 362 5.03 -28.04 5.38
CA ALA A 362 4.21 -28.81 4.45
C ALA A 362 4.16 -28.18 3.04
N ILE A 363 4.18 -26.85 2.94
CA ILE A 363 4.25 -26.12 1.64
C ILE A 363 5.59 -26.42 0.95
N ASP A 364 6.69 -26.42 1.71
CA ASP A 364 8.02 -26.68 1.18
C ASP A 364 8.21 -28.14 0.71
N ASN A 365 7.45 -29.09 1.29
CA ASN A 365 7.55 -30.53 0.99
C ASN A 365 6.62 -30.99 -0.17
N GLN A 366 5.93 -30.08 -0.86
CA GLN A 366 5.15 -30.42 -2.05
C GLN A 366 6.08 -30.74 -3.24
N PRO A 367 5.89 -31.86 -3.96
CA PRO A 367 6.72 -32.20 -5.12
C PRO A 367 6.55 -31.19 -6.26
N PRO A 368 7.60 -30.89 -7.03
CA PRO A 368 7.52 -29.97 -8.15
C PRO A 368 6.59 -30.53 -9.24
N LEU A 369 5.58 -29.76 -9.62
CA LEU A 369 4.69 -30.08 -10.75
C LEU A 369 5.49 -30.07 -12.07
N PRO A 370 5.23 -31.01 -12.99
CA PRO A 370 5.89 -31.05 -14.29
C PRO A 370 5.52 -29.83 -15.16
N PRO A 371 6.39 -29.42 -16.09
CA PRO A 371 6.11 -28.32 -17.01
C PRO A 371 4.98 -28.75 -17.96
N THR A 372 3.90 -27.97 -17.99
CA THR A 372 2.79 -28.19 -18.93
C THR A 372 3.01 -27.26 -20.12
N ASP A 373 3.40 -27.85 -21.24
CA ASP A 373 3.41 -27.21 -22.54
C ASP A 373 1.99 -26.81 -22.96
N ASN A 374 1.89 -25.60 -23.50
CA ASN A 374 0.70 -25.11 -24.19
C ASN A 374 0.53 -25.87 -25.51
N SER A 375 -0.25 -26.95 -25.51
CA SER A 375 -0.84 -27.49 -26.73
C SER A 375 -2.22 -28.07 -26.45
N LEU A 376 -3.19 -27.57 -27.21
CA LEU A 376 -4.59 -28.01 -27.25
C LEU A 376 -4.69 -29.52 -27.50
N SER A 377 -5.40 -30.24 -26.64
CA SER A 377 -6.22 -31.38 -27.07
C SER A 377 -7.43 -31.55 -26.15
N ILE A 378 -8.61 -31.47 -26.77
CA ILE A 378 -9.87 -31.95 -26.22
C ILE A 378 -9.80 -33.47 -26.33
N GLN A 379 -9.68 -34.17 -25.19
CA GLN A 379 -10.08 -35.57 -25.12
C GLN A 379 -10.83 -35.80 -23.80
N THR A 380 -12.12 -36.04 -23.96
CA THR A 380 -12.97 -36.80 -23.06
C THR A 380 -12.28 -38.11 -22.70
N ASN A 381 -12.20 -38.45 -21.41
CA ASN A 381 -12.53 -39.79 -20.89
C ASN A 381 -12.48 -39.86 -19.36
N ASN A 382 -13.53 -40.45 -18.82
CA ASN A 382 -13.61 -41.04 -17.49
C ASN A 382 -12.44 -42.00 -17.25
N SER A 383 -11.77 -41.87 -16.11
CA SER A 383 -11.29 -43.00 -15.30
C SER A 383 -10.85 -42.53 -13.93
N LEU A 384 -11.55 -43.05 -12.94
CA LEU A 384 -11.35 -42.93 -11.51
C LEU A 384 -10.10 -43.72 -11.11
N SER A 385 -9.10 -43.07 -10.51
CA SER A 385 -8.11 -43.78 -9.70
C SER A 385 -7.78 -42.99 -8.42
N SER A 386 -8.17 -43.63 -7.33
CA SER A 386 -7.99 -43.27 -5.94
C SER A 386 -6.53 -43.35 -5.51
N ILE A 387 -6.02 -42.29 -4.86
CA ILE A 387 -4.95 -42.44 -3.87
C ILE A 387 -5.36 -41.69 -2.61
N SER A 388 -5.57 -42.47 -1.56
CA SER A 388 -5.97 -42.10 -0.22
C SER A 388 -4.89 -41.33 0.52
N ASN A 389 -5.28 -40.24 1.19
CA ASN A 389 -4.73 -39.87 2.49
C ASN A 389 -5.81 -39.12 3.28
N LYS A 390 -6.49 -39.84 4.19
CA LYS A 390 -7.43 -39.27 5.16
C LYS A 390 -6.64 -38.55 6.26
N PRO A 391 -6.97 -37.29 6.62
CA PRO A 391 -6.76 -36.83 7.99
C PRO A 391 -7.96 -37.28 8.85
N GLN A 392 -7.68 -37.88 10.00
CA GLN A 392 -8.68 -38.33 10.97
C GLN A 392 -9.55 -37.16 11.45
N SER A 393 -10.83 -37.16 11.11
CA SER A 393 -11.82 -36.28 11.76
C SER A 393 -12.09 -36.80 13.17
N ARG A 394 -11.60 -36.10 14.21
CA ARG A 394 -12.16 -36.29 15.56
C ARG A 394 -13.56 -35.69 15.58
N SER A 395 -14.53 -36.59 15.60
CA SER A 395 -15.98 -36.33 15.55
C SER A 395 -16.46 -35.36 16.64
N VAL A 396 -17.35 -34.47 16.22
CA VAL A 396 -18.03 -33.39 16.96
C VAL A 396 -18.83 -33.88 18.19
N LYS A 397 -19.01 -35.19 18.39
CA LYS A 397 -19.85 -35.75 19.46
C LYS A 397 -19.27 -35.71 20.88
N GLN A 398 -17.97 -35.46 21.10
CA GLN A 398 -17.36 -35.56 22.43
C GLN A 398 -17.14 -34.24 23.18
N LYS A 399 -17.43 -33.08 22.58
CA LYS A 399 -17.15 -31.76 23.19
C LYS A 399 -18.36 -31.03 23.77
N LEU A 400 -19.54 -31.64 23.74
CA LEU A 400 -20.80 -31.05 24.21
C LEU A 400 -21.13 -31.32 25.70
N VAL A 401 -20.27 -32.02 26.44
CA VAL A 401 -20.61 -32.44 27.83
C VAL A 401 -20.22 -31.42 28.91
N ASN A 402 -19.42 -30.38 28.62
CA ASN A 402 -19.02 -29.41 29.65
C ASN A 402 -19.50 -27.98 29.36
N MET A 403 -20.81 -27.75 29.32
CA MET A 403 -21.39 -26.41 29.50
C MET A 403 -22.66 -26.50 30.36
N THR A 404 -22.48 -26.56 31.67
CA THR A 404 -23.59 -26.42 32.64
C THR A 404 -24.17 -25.01 32.52
N LEU A 405 -25.41 -24.93 32.04
CA LEU A 405 -26.16 -23.68 31.84
C LEU A 405 -26.42 -22.98 33.19
N LYS A 406 -25.70 -21.89 33.47
CA LYS A 406 -26.15 -20.91 34.48
C LYS A 406 -27.17 -19.97 33.83
N ARG A 407 -28.45 -20.17 34.17
CA ARG A 407 -29.55 -19.24 33.88
C ARG A 407 -29.24 -17.85 34.45
N LYS A 408 -29.23 -16.82 33.60
CA LYS A 408 -29.61 -15.45 33.99
C LYS A 408 -30.34 -14.75 32.83
N SER A 409 -31.27 -13.90 33.22
CA SER A 409 -32.50 -13.47 32.55
C SER A 409 -32.41 -12.16 31.76
N LYS A 410 -33.31 -12.03 30.78
CA LYS A 410 -33.83 -10.84 30.06
C LYS A 410 -32.81 -9.93 29.35
N LEU A 411 -32.82 -9.92 28.01
CA LEU A 411 -32.03 -9.02 27.17
C LEU A 411 -32.94 -8.14 26.29
N SER A 412 -32.68 -6.83 26.29
CA SER A 412 -33.29 -5.82 25.41
C SER A 412 -32.83 -5.99 23.95
N THR A 413 -33.70 -5.66 23.01
CA THR A 413 -33.61 -5.90 21.55
C THR A 413 -32.36 -5.30 20.90
N ASP A 414 -31.82 -4.19 21.41
CA ASP A 414 -30.61 -3.55 20.85
C ASP A 414 -29.31 -4.31 21.13
N SER A 415 -29.27 -5.08 22.23
CA SER A 415 -28.12 -5.93 22.54
C SER A 415 -28.13 -7.23 21.73
N ALA A 416 -29.30 -7.66 21.25
CA ALA A 416 -29.45 -8.81 20.35
C ALA A 416 -28.93 -8.51 18.94
N ILE A 417 -29.16 -7.31 18.39
CA ILE A 417 -28.66 -6.91 17.06
C ILE A 417 -27.13 -6.81 17.03
N THR A 418 -26.54 -6.33 18.13
CA THR A 418 -25.07 -6.28 18.28
C THR A 418 -24.49 -7.68 18.37
N ARG A 419 -25.14 -8.59 19.12
CA ARG A 419 -24.74 -10.01 19.20
C ARG A 419 -25.00 -10.80 17.91
N LEU A 420 -25.99 -10.41 17.10
CA LEU A 420 -26.25 -11.02 15.79
C LEU A 420 -25.16 -10.63 14.77
N LYS A 421 -24.66 -9.39 14.81
CA LYS A 421 -23.45 -9.00 14.07
C LYS A 421 -22.22 -9.78 14.54
N ASP A 422 -22.07 -9.99 15.85
CA ASP A 422 -21.00 -10.82 16.41
C ASP A 422 -21.16 -12.30 16.04
N LEU A 423 -22.40 -12.82 15.89
CA LEU A 423 -22.70 -14.19 15.45
C LEU A 423 -22.36 -14.44 13.98
N ASP A 424 -22.61 -13.48 13.08
CA ASP A 424 -22.18 -13.54 11.67
C ASP A 424 -20.65 -13.47 11.54
N LEU A 425 -20.00 -12.67 12.40
CA LEU A 425 -18.54 -12.65 12.54
C LEU A 425 -18.01 -13.97 13.11
N LEU A 426 -18.71 -14.58 14.08
CA LEU A 426 -18.38 -15.88 14.67
C LEU A 426 -18.57 -17.05 13.68
N SER A 427 -19.53 -16.96 12.75
CA SER A 427 -19.73 -17.94 11.67
C SER A 427 -18.53 -18.00 10.72
N SER A 428 -17.99 -16.83 10.33
CA SER A 428 -16.71 -16.74 9.62
C SER A 428 -15.53 -17.21 10.49
N THR A 429 -15.61 -16.98 11.80
CA THR A 429 -14.56 -17.36 12.77
C THR A 429 -14.55 -18.86 13.09
N GLN A 430 -15.68 -19.56 12.96
CA GLN A 430 -15.78 -21.01 13.11
C GLN A 430 -15.27 -21.74 11.85
N GLN A 431 -15.50 -21.22 10.65
CA GLN A 431 -14.89 -21.76 9.44
C GLN A 431 -13.35 -21.60 9.43
N ILE A 432 -12.83 -20.45 9.89
CA ILE A 432 -11.37 -20.21 9.94
C ILE A 432 -10.66 -21.15 10.95
N LYS A 433 -11.32 -21.51 12.07
CA LYS A 433 -10.78 -22.51 13.01
C LYS A 433 -10.78 -23.95 12.46
N MET A 434 -11.50 -24.22 11.36
CA MET A 434 -11.59 -25.54 10.74
C MET A 434 -10.61 -25.76 9.57
N SER A 435 -9.89 -24.73 9.13
CA SER A 435 -9.02 -24.82 7.95
C SER A 435 -7.53 -25.07 8.25
N GLY A 436 -7.10 -25.05 9.51
CA GLY A 436 -5.69 -25.29 9.89
C GLY A 436 -4.71 -24.45 9.04
N MET A 437 -4.99 -23.17 8.83
CA MET A 437 -4.26 -22.25 7.94
C MET A 437 -3.92 -20.95 8.71
N ASN A 438 -2.81 -20.28 8.37
CA ASN A 438 -2.43 -19.01 9.01
C ASN A 438 -3.58 -17.98 8.86
N PRO A 439 -4.17 -17.46 9.96
CA PRO A 439 -5.37 -16.59 9.93
C PRO A 439 -5.22 -15.29 9.15
N PHE A 440 -3.99 -14.89 8.85
CA PHE A 440 -3.69 -13.71 8.05
C PHE A 440 -3.73 -13.96 6.54
N LEU A 441 -3.67 -15.22 6.08
CA LEU A 441 -3.67 -15.57 4.66
C LEU A 441 -5.08 -15.79 4.10
N GLU A 442 -5.20 -15.71 2.78
CA GLU A 442 -6.43 -16.02 2.04
C GLU A 442 -6.33 -17.39 1.38
N ASP A 443 -7.42 -18.16 1.42
CA ASP A 443 -7.56 -19.48 0.77
C ASP A 443 -7.95 -19.37 -0.71
N ARG A 444 -7.99 -18.14 -1.24
CA ARG A 444 -8.30 -17.81 -2.62
C ARG A 444 -7.12 -17.11 -3.30
N PRO A 445 -7.04 -17.15 -4.64
CA PRO A 445 -6.15 -16.28 -5.39
C PRO A 445 -6.41 -14.81 -5.03
N THR A 446 -5.35 -14.06 -4.72
CA THR A 446 -5.41 -12.63 -4.42
C THR A 446 -4.78 -11.82 -5.53
N SER A 447 -5.39 -10.68 -5.84
CA SER A 447 -4.83 -9.71 -6.80
C SER A 447 -3.50 -9.15 -6.30
N ASN A 448 -2.62 -8.72 -7.21
CA ASN A 448 -1.39 -8.01 -6.85
C ASN A 448 -1.66 -6.77 -5.99
N LEU A 449 -2.79 -6.07 -6.22
CA LEU A 449 -3.18 -4.94 -5.39
C LEU A 449 -3.56 -5.37 -3.96
N GLU A 450 -4.28 -6.49 -3.81
CA GLU A 450 -4.64 -7.04 -2.50
C GLU A 450 -3.39 -7.48 -1.74
N LYS A 451 -2.42 -8.12 -2.42
CA LYS A 451 -1.10 -8.49 -1.85
C LYS A 451 -0.33 -7.24 -1.38
N LEU A 452 -0.30 -6.18 -2.18
CA LEU A 452 0.34 -4.91 -1.81
C LEU A 452 -0.33 -4.25 -0.60
N HIS A 453 -1.67 -4.19 -0.58
CA HIS A 453 -2.42 -3.64 0.54
C HIS A 453 -2.20 -4.44 1.81
N PHE A 454 -2.06 -5.77 1.70
CA PHE A 454 -1.77 -6.63 2.82
C PHE A 454 -0.39 -6.34 3.43
N ILE A 455 0.68 -6.36 2.62
CA ILE A 455 2.05 -6.12 3.08
C ILE A 455 2.20 -4.70 3.66
N ILE A 456 1.75 -3.69 2.92
CA ILE A 456 1.90 -2.28 3.33
C ILE A 456 0.97 -1.95 4.49
N GLY A 457 -0.24 -2.50 4.51
CA GLY A 457 -1.21 -2.29 5.59
C GLY A 457 -0.65 -2.77 6.93
N LEU A 458 -0.02 -3.94 6.98
CA LEU A 458 0.63 -4.43 8.20
C LEU A 458 1.82 -3.56 8.62
N GLY A 459 2.64 -3.06 7.69
CA GLY A 459 3.75 -2.14 8.01
C GLY A 459 3.30 -0.76 8.52
N ILE A 460 2.13 -0.29 8.08
CA ILE A 460 1.50 0.95 8.59
C ILE A 460 0.99 0.74 10.01
N HIS A 461 0.21 -0.32 10.25
CA HIS A 461 -0.46 -0.56 11.53
C HIS A 461 0.42 -1.14 12.62
N VAL A 462 1.46 -1.90 12.28
CA VAL A 462 2.35 -2.57 13.24
C VAL A 462 3.77 -2.08 13.04
N ALA A 463 4.23 -1.20 13.94
CA ALA A 463 5.55 -0.59 13.83
C ALA A 463 6.71 -1.61 13.97
N GLU A 464 6.53 -2.66 14.78
CA GLU A 464 7.53 -3.72 14.98
C GLU A 464 7.80 -4.53 13.70
N LEU A 465 6.85 -4.57 12.74
CA LEU A 465 6.99 -5.32 11.50
C LEU A 465 7.71 -4.54 10.39
N ARG A 466 8.00 -3.25 10.56
CA ARG A 466 8.56 -2.42 9.48
C ARG A 466 9.95 -2.90 9.06
N ASP A 467 10.83 -3.10 10.03
CA ASP A 467 12.19 -3.59 9.76
C ASP A 467 12.15 -5.03 9.23
N GLU A 468 11.24 -5.86 9.75
CA GLU A 468 11.04 -7.23 9.27
C GLU A 468 10.63 -7.24 7.78
N ILE A 469 9.66 -6.42 7.38
CA ILE A 469 9.22 -6.28 5.98
C ILE A 469 10.41 -5.86 5.10
N TYR A 470 11.18 -4.86 5.53
CA TYR A 470 12.36 -4.42 4.78
C TYR A 470 13.41 -5.52 4.65
N CYS A 471 13.70 -6.25 5.73
CA CYS A 471 14.65 -7.35 5.72
C CYS A 471 14.20 -8.50 4.81
N GLN A 472 12.91 -8.85 4.83
CA GLN A 472 12.35 -9.88 3.96
C GLN A 472 12.47 -9.51 2.48
N ILE A 473 12.17 -8.25 2.12
CA ILE A 473 12.32 -7.77 0.73
C ILE A 473 13.80 -7.72 0.32
N CYS A 474 14.69 -7.17 1.17
CA CYS A 474 16.13 -7.10 0.88
C CYS A 474 16.74 -8.50 0.71
N LYS A 475 16.31 -9.47 1.52
CA LYS A 475 16.69 -10.88 1.38
C LYS A 475 16.28 -11.44 0.01
N GLN A 476 15.04 -11.23 -0.41
CA GLN A 476 14.58 -11.70 -1.73
C GLN A 476 15.19 -10.95 -2.91
N LEU A 477 15.78 -9.77 -2.71
CA LEU A 477 16.50 -9.02 -3.74
C LEU A 477 18.00 -9.39 -3.82
N THR A 478 18.57 -9.95 -2.76
CA THR A 478 20.00 -10.28 -2.70
C THR A 478 20.27 -11.63 -3.35
N SER A 479 21.09 -11.65 -4.41
CA SER A 479 21.46 -12.86 -5.16
C SER A 479 20.25 -13.63 -5.74
N ASN A 480 19.23 -12.91 -6.21
CA ASN A 480 18.04 -13.51 -6.82
C ASN A 480 18.31 -13.85 -8.31
N PRO A 481 18.06 -15.10 -8.76
CA PRO A 481 18.33 -15.52 -10.13
C PRO A 481 17.28 -15.03 -11.15
N SER A 482 16.09 -14.63 -10.70
CA SER A 482 14.97 -14.25 -11.58
C SER A 482 14.87 -12.75 -11.75
N SER A 483 15.14 -12.25 -12.97
CA SER A 483 15.01 -10.83 -13.31
C SER A 483 13.58 -10.29 -13.08
N GLN A 484 12.56 -11.10 -13.39
CA GLN A 484 11.15 -10.76 -13.14
C GLN A 484 10.86 -10.61 -11.64
N SER A 485 11.41 -11.50 -10.82
CA SER A 485 11.28 -11.47 -9.37
C SER A 485 11.96 -10.23 -8.80
N ILE A 486 13.20 -9.94 -9.23
CA ILE A 486 13.96 -8.74 -8.85
C ILE A 486 13.17 -7.47 -9.18
N ALA A 487 12.64 -7.32 -10.40
CA ALA A 487 11.87 -6.14 -10.80
C ALA A 487 10.66 -5.94 -9.88
N ARG A 488 9.90 -7.01 -9.60
CA ARG A 488 8.76 -6.97 -8.66
C ARG A 488 9.19 -6.62 -7.24
N GLY A 489 10.30 -7.17 -6.75
CA GLY A 489 10.86 -6.85 -5.45
C GLY A 489 11.23 -5.37 -5.30
N TRP A 490 11.86 -4.75 -6.31
CA TRP A 490 12.19 -3.32 -6.30
C TRP A 490 10.96 -2.43 -6.36
N ILE A 491 9.92 -2.83 -7.12
CA ILE A 491 8.63 -2.13 -7.13
C ILE A 491 8.01 -2.15 -5.72
N LEU A 492 7.99 -3.31 -5.08
CA LEU A 492 7.49 -3.46 -3.71
C LEU A 492 8.29 -2.60 -2.73
N LEU A 493 9.62 -2.63 -2.79
CA LEU A 493 10.49 -1.82 -1.95
C LEU A 493 10.19 -0.32 -2.12
N SER A 494 10.06 0.15 -3.37
CA SER A 494 9.75 1.55 -3.69
C SER A 494 8.39 2.02 -3.13
N LEU A 495 7.44 1.09 -3.02
CA LEU A 495 6.13 1.34 -2.44
C LEU A 495 6.21 1.43 -0.91
N CYS A 496 6.93 0.51 -0.27
CA CYS A 496 7.15 0.51 1.18
C CYS A 496 7.84 1.79 1.68
N VAL A 497 8.95 2.21 1.05
CA VAL A 497 9.71 3.42 1.45
C VAL A 497 8.91 4.72 1.31
N GLY A 498 7.85 4.70 0.49
CA GLY A 498 6.93 5.84 0.35
C GLY A 498 5.73 5.82 1.30
N CYS A 499 5.60 4.81 2.15
CA CYS A 499 4.47 4.63 3.07
C CYS A 499 4.90 4.68 4.53
N PHE A 500 6.01 4.04 4.89
CA PHE A 500 6.53 4.02 6.25
C PHE A 500 8.06 4.00 6.26
N ALA A 501 8.69 4.71 7.20
CA ALA A 501 10.15 4.71 7.35
C ALA A 501 10.62 3.46 8.13
N PRO A 502 11.83 2.93 7.84
CA PRO A 502 12.48 1.93 8.69
C PRO A 502 12.82 2.52 10.06
N SER A 503 13.19 1.68 11.03
CA SER A 503 13.72 2.15 12.30
C SER A 503 15.10 2.81 12.15
N THR A 504 15.52 3.54 13.19
CA THR A 504 16.85 4.14 13.26
C THR A 504 17.98 3.11 13.20
N LYS A 505 17.72 1.84 13.50
CA LYS A 505 18.71 0.76 13.41
C LYS A 505 18.96 0.33 11.97
N LEU A 506 17.91 0.26 11.14
CA LEU A 506 17.99 -0.27 9.79
C LEU A 506 18.22 0.82 8.73
N ILE A 507 17.86 2.08 9.01
CA ILE A 507 17.80 3.14 8.01
C ILE A 507 19.10 3.33 7.20
N LYS A 508 20.28 3.32 7.85
CA LYS A 508 21.57 3.49 7.18
C LYS A 508 21.91 2.31 6.26
N TYR A 509 21.63 1.09 6.72
CA TYR A 509 21.80 -0.14 5.93
C TYR A 509 20.86 -0.17 4.73
N LEU A 510 19.60 0.26 4.91
CA LEU A 510 18.63 0.34 3.83
C LEU A 510 19.02 1.40 2.79
N GLN A 511 19.52 2.57 3.22
CA GLN A 511 20.03 3.60 2.31
C GLN A 511 21.19 3.08 1.47
N ASN A 512 22.17 2.42 2.08
CA ASN A 512 23.27 1.78 1.35
C ASN A 512 22.77 0.68 0.40
N PHE A 513 21.80 -0.13 0.81
CA PHE A 513 21.18 -1.14 -0.05
C PHE A 513 20.49 -0.52 -1.29
N ILE A 514 19.74 0.57 -1.09
CA ILE A 514 19.06 1.29 -2.18
C ILE A 514 20.06 1.91 -3.15
N LEU A 515 21.19 2.44 -2.65
CA LEU A 515 22.24 3.03 -3.50
C LEU A 515 22.85 2.01 -4.47
N ASN A 516 22.96 0.74 -4.05
CA ASN A 516 23.48 -0.35 -4.86
C ASN A 516 22.40 -1.02 -5.75
N GLY A 517 21.22 -0.39 -5.90
CA GLY A 517 20.12 -0.90 -6.73
C GLY A 517 20.28 -0.63 -8.24
N PRO A 518 19.37 -1.18 -9.08
CA PRO A 518 19.37 -0.99 -10.52
C PRO A 518 19.15 0.47 -10.94
N SER A 519 19.72 0.90 -12.06
CA SER A 519 19.71 2.30 -12.52
C SER A 519 18.31 2.94 -12.49
N GLY A 520 18.21 4.14 -11.92
CA GLY A 520 16.95 4.90 -11.77
C GLY A 520 16.20 4.66 -10.45
N PHE A 521 16.27 3.46 -9.87
CA PHE A 521 15.65 3.16 -8.57
C PHE A 521 16.33 3.82 -7.37
N PRO A 522 17.67 3.92 -7.27
CA PRO A 522 18.35 4.53 -6.13
C PRO A 522 17.84 5.94 -5.82
N ARG A 523 17.86 6.83 -6.82
CA ARG A 523 17.37 8.21 -6.68
C ARG A 523 15.88 8.25 -6.33
N TYR A 524 15.08 7.47 -7.05
CA TYR A 524 13.63 7.44 -6.86
C TYR A 524 13.22 6.96 -5.46
N CYS A 525 13.81 5.85 -4.99
CA CYS A 525 13.54 5.31 -3.66
C CYS A 525 14.07 6.23 -2.56
N TYR A 526 15.22 6.86 -2.75
CA TYR A 526 15.81 7.79 -1.79
C TYR A 526 14.94 9.03 -1.61
N GLU A 527 14.53 9.70 -2.69
CA GLU A 527 13.64 10.87 -2.62
C GLU A 527 12.29 10.54 -1.95
N ARG A 528 11.79 9.31 -2.12
CA ARG A 528 10.58 8.86 -1.44
C ARG A 528 10.83 8.61 0.04
N LEU A 529 11.92 7.94 0.38
CA LEU A 529 12.31 7.68 1.76
C LEU A 529 12.50 9.00 2.53
N SER A 530 13.25 9.95 1.97
CA SER A 530 13.45 11.29 2.56
C SER A 530 12.12 12.02 2.77
N ARG A 531 11.21 11.97 1.80
CA ARG A 531 9.86 12.56 1.96
C ARG A 531 9.04 11.87 3.04
N THR A 532 9.12 10.55 3.17
CA THR A 532 8.42 9.82 4.23
C THR A 532 8.99 10.14 5.61
N ILE A 533 10.31 10.32 5.72
CA ILE A 533 10.97 10.74 6.97
C ILE A 533 10.54 12.16 7.34
N MET A 534 10.50 13.10 6.38
CA MET A 534 10.11 14.49 6.65
C MET A 534 8.61 14.66 6.94
N ASN A 535 7.74 13.98 6.19
CA ASN A 535 6.28 14.16 6.28
C ASN A 535 5.61 13.20 7.27
N GLY A 536 6.34 12.20 7.76
CA GLY A 536 5.82 11.14 8.61
C GLY A 536 5.12 10.02 7.84
N LEU A 537 4.55 9.10 8.62
CA LEU A 537 3.95 7.84 8.17
C LEU A 537 2.57 8.04 7.52
N ARG A 538 2.31 7.30 6.45
CA ARG A 538 0.99 7.28 5.81
C ARG A 538 -0.02 6.51 6.66
N THR A 539 -1.28 6.92 6.59
CA THR A 539 -2.39 6.28 7.30
C THR A 539 -3.13 5.23 6.46
N GLN A 540 -2.87 5.17 5.15
CA GLN A 540 -3.52 4.24 4.21
C GLN A 540 -2.49 3.71 3.18
N PRO A 541 -2.67 2.47 2.68
CA PRO A 541 -1.83 1.93 1.63
C PRO A 541 -2.06 2.67 0.30
N PRO A 542 -1.13 2.56 -0.68
CA PRO A 542 -1.23 3.22 -1.97
C PRO A 542 -2.55 2.90 -2.68
N SER A 543 -3.27 3.95 -3.08
CA SER A 543 -4.43 3.81 -3.96
C SER A 543 -4.00 3.33 -5.35
N TRP A 544 -4.89 2.62 -6.05
CA TRP A 544 -4.68 2.22 -7.43
C TRP A 544 -4.30 3.40 -8.35
N LEU A 545 -4.90 4.58 -8.14
CA LEU A 545 -4.58 5.79 -8.91
C LEU A 545 -3.10 6.24 -8.71
N GLU A 546 -2.56 6.04 -7.51
CA GLU A 546 -1.15 6.36 -7.22
C GLU A 546 -0.17 5.37 -7.85
N LEU A 547 -0.61 4.14 -8.09
CA LEU A 547 0.14 3.18 -8.90
C LEU A 547 0.11 3.60 -10.37
N GLN A 548 -1.02 4.11 -10.86
CA GLN A 548 -1.18 4.51 -12.26
C GLN A 548 -0.33 5.71 -12.70
N VAL A 549 -0.24 6.75 -11.87
CA VAL A 549 0.49 7.98 -12.21
C VAL A 549 1.99 7.70 -12.46
N ARG A 550 2.53 6.63 -11.88
CA ARG A 550 3.96 6.24 -11.98
C ARG A 550 4.36 5.74 -13.37
N LYS A 551 3.39 5.38 -14.22
CA LYS A 551 3.60 5.01 -15.64
C LYS A 551 4.30 6.13 -16.45
N LYS A 552 4.13 7.39 -16.05
CA LYS A 552 4.62 8.54 -16.84
C LYS A 552 6.03 8.99 -16.50
N THR A 553 6.55 8.67 -15.32
CA THR A 553 7.85 9.16 -14.82
C THR A 553 9.01 8.20 -15.07
N HIS A 554 8.75 6.96 -15.52
CA HIS A 554 9.79 6.01 -15.91
C HIS A 554 10.15 6.06 -17.41
N ASN A 555 9.37 6.78 -18.22
CA ASN A 555 9.60 6.93 -19.67
C ASN A 555 10.16 8.33 -20.03
N GLN A 556 10.82 9.01 -19.09
CA GLN A 556 11.50 10.28 -19.33
C GLN A 556 12.95 10.20 -18.91
#